data_AF-A0A099S833-F1
#
_entry.id   AF-A0A099S833-F1
#
_cell.length_a   1.000
_cell.length_b   1.000
_cell.length_c   1.000
_cell.angle_alpha   90.00
_cell.angle_beta   90.00
_cell.angle_gamma   90.00
#
_symmetry.space_group_name_H-M   'P 1'
#
loop_
_entity.id
_entity.type
_entity.pdbx_description
1 polymer ?
#
loop_
_entity_poly.entity_id
_entity_poly.type
_entity_poly.pdbx_seq_one_letter_code
_entity_poly.pdbx_strand_id
1 'polypeptide(L)' 'MTMRQVGETLSKSALHFNFSDSGLAIEQNPVGGKVVAKGAIVEVKFAPLPPAPPPPTPPPTP' A
#
# COMPACT_ATOMS: atom_id res chain seq x y z
N MET A 1 -0.74 -4.26 -4.29
CA MET A 1 0.05 -3.08 -4.69
C MET A 1 0.79 -2.54 -3.47
N THR A 2 1.99 -2.01 -3.67
CA THR A 2 2.76 -1.32 -2.61
C THR A 2 2.50 0.19 -2.64
N MET A 3 2.77 0.90 -1.53
CA MET A 3 2.60 2.36 -1.44
C MET A 3 3.27 3.12 -2.60
N ARG A 4 4.46 2.67 -3.03
CA ARG A 4 5.18 3.26 -4.18
C ARG A 4 4.37 3.18 -5.48
N GLN A 5 3.83 2.01 -5.80
CA GLN A 5 3.05 1.82 -7.02
C GLN A 5 1.76 2.65 -7.00
N VAL A 6 1.14 2.78 -5.82
CA VAL A 6 -0.07 3.60 -5.63
C VAL A 6 0.27 5.08 -5.81
N GLY A 7 1.35 5.55 -5.19
CA GLY A 7 1.83 6.93 -5.31
C GLY A 7 2.20 7.32 -6.74
N GLU A 8 2.88 6.45 -7.49
CA GLU A 8 3.18 6.69 -8.92
C GLU A 8 1.91 6.81 -9.77
N THR A 9 0.94 5.92 -9.54
CA THR A 9 -0.33 5.92 -10.29
C THR A 9 -1.13 7.19 -10.03
N LEU A 10 -1.25 7.60 -8.77
CA LEU A 10 -1.98 8.79 -8.36
C LEU A 10 -1.25 10.08 -8.80
N SER A 11 0.07 10.11 -8.70
CA SER A 11 0.89 11.24 -9.19
C SER A 11 0.75 11.42 -10.70
N LYS A 12 0.73 10.33 -11.48
CA LYS A 12 0.53 10.38 -12.94
C LYS A 12 -0.83 10.98 -13.31
N SER A 13 -1.84 10.75 -12.47
CA SER A 13 -3.19 11.31 -12.63
C SER A 13 -3.38 12.68 -11.98
N ALA A 14 -2.32 13.30 -11.42
CA ALA A 14 -2.39 14.53 -10.63
C ALA A 14 -3.46 14.47 -9.53
N LEU A 15 -3.54 13.32 -8.87
CA LEU A 15 -4.40 13.08 -7.72
C LEU A 15 -3.58 13.19 -6.45
N HIS A 16 -4.20 13.76 -5.42
CA HIS A 16 -3.60 13.77 -4.10
C HIS A 16 -3.86 12.42 -3.42
N PHE A 17 -2.93 11.99 -2.59
CA PHE A 17 -3.03 10.72 -1.89
C PHE A 17 -2.66 10.89 -0.42
N ASN A 18 -3.42 10.23 0.44
CA ASN A 18 -3.10 10.15 1.86
C ASN A 18 -2.97 8.67 2.25
N PHE A 19 -1.80 8.33 2.79
CA PHE A 19 -1.50 6.99 3.23
C PHE A 19 -1.54 6.95 4.76
N SER A 20 -2.49 6.19 5.29
CA SER A 20 -2.52 5.81 6.70
C SER A 20 -1.90 4.41 6.78
N ASP A 21 -0.76 4.31 7.47
CA ASP A 21 0.01 3.08 7.74
C ASP A 21 0.98 2.58 6.65
N SER A 22 1.85 1.64 7.06
CA SER A 22 2.90 1.03 6.23
C SER A 22 2.66 -0.48 6.07
N GLY A 23 2.43 -0.94 4.84
CA GLY A 23 2.22 -2.37 4.57
C GLY A 23 1.49 -2.66 3.26
N LEU A 24 0.53 -3.60 3.26
CA LEU A 24 -0.29 -3.94 2.10
C LEU A 24 -1.59 -3.11 2.10
N ALA A 25 -1.94 -2.53 0.96
CA ALA A 25 -3.19 -1.79 0.81
C ALA A 25 -4.37 -2.75 1.02
N ILE A 26 -5.16 -2.52 2.07
CA ILE A 26 -6.35 -3.32 2.39
C ILE A 26 -7.63 -2.62 1.97
N GLU A 27 -7.61 -1.29 1.95
CA GLU A 27 -8.79 -0.48 1.66
C GLU A 27 -8.37 0.76 0.89
N GLN A 28 -9.20 1.16 -0.08
CA GLN A 28 -9.06 2.41 -0.79
C GLN A 28 -10.42 3.08 -0.95
N ASN A 29 -10.44 4.39 -0.75
CA ASN A 29 -11.59 5.24 -1.00
C ASN A 29 -11.14 6.43 -1.86
N PRO A 30 -11.70 6.64 -3.06
CA PRO A 30 -12.79 5.89 -3.70
C PRO A 30 -12.40 4.49 -4.20
N VAL A 31 -13.41 3.61 -4.30
CA VAL A 31 -13.24 2.24 -4.80
C VAL A 31 -12.69 2.22 -6.23
N GLY A 32 -11.86 1.21 -6.53
CA GLY A 32 -11.27 1.01 -7.85
C GLY A 32 -12.33 0.93 -8.95
N GLY A 33 -12.04 1.54 -10.11
CA GLY A 33 -12.96 1.64 -11.23
C GLY A 33 -13.91 2.84 -11.19
N LYS A 34 -13.92 3.60 -10.09
CA LYS A 34 -14.69 4.85 -10.00
C LYS A 34 -13.94 6.00 -10.66
N VAL A 35 -14.63 6.76 -11.50
CA VAL A 35 -14.08 7.99 -12.10
C VAL A 35 -14.00 9.07 -11.02
N VAL A 36 -12.82 9.66 -10.88
CA VAL A 36 -12.55 10.75 -9.94
C VAL A 36 -12.14 12.01 -10.69
N ALA A 37 -12.50 13.17 -10.13
CA ALA A 37 -12.03 14.45 -10.66
C ALA A 37 -10.52 14.59 -10.47
N LYS A 38 -9.87 15.29 -11.40
CA LYS A 38 -8.45 15.63 -11.27
C LYS A 38 -8.25 16.47 -10.01
N GLY A 39 -7.23 16.15 -9.20
CA GLY A 39 -6.98 16.76 -7.90
C GLY A 39 -7.81 16.20 -6.73
N ALA A 40 -8.65 15.19 -6.97
CA ALA A 40 -9.33 14.49 -5.88
C ALA A 40 -8.32 13.78 -4.96
N ILE A 41 -8.70 13.65 -3.69
CA ILE A 41 -7.91 12.93 -2.68
C ILE A 41 -8.35 11.47 -2.68
N VAL A 42 -7.39 10.56 -2.84
CA VAL A 42 -7.59 9.12 -2.66
C VAL A 42 -6.98 8.73 -1.32
N GLU A 43 -7.83 8.24 -0.42
CA GLU A 43 -7.43 7.66 0.85
C GLU A 43 -7.16 6.17 0.66
N VAL A 44 -5.98 5.73 1.08
CA VAL A 44 -5.60 4.32 1.04
C VAL A 44 -5.12 3.91 2.42
N LYS A 45 -5.77 2.89 2.99
CA LYS A 45 -5.37 2.29 4.26
C LYS A 45 -4.52 1.06 4.00
N PHE A 46 -3.41 1.00 4.71
CA PHE A 46 -2.51 -0.14 4.66
C PHE A 46 -2.64 -0.95 5.94
N ALA A 47 -2.67 -2.27 5.83
CA ALA A 47 -2.50 -3.12 6.99
C ALA A 47 -1.01 -3.40 7.17
N PRO A 48 -0.49 -3.33 8.41
CA PRO A 48 0.86 -3.79 8.70
C PRO A 48 1.00 -5.25 8.30
N LEU A 49 2.11 -5.58 7.64
CA LEU A 49 2.43 -6.95 7.31
C LEU A 49 2.62 -7.75 8.60
N PRO A 50 2.12 -9.00 8.69
CA PRO A 50 2.45 -9.87 9.80
C PRO A 50 3.98 -9.99 9.90
N PRO A 51 4.53 -10.05 11.13
CA PRO A 51 5.96 -10.21 11.31
C PRO A 51 6.42 -11.46 10.55
N ALA A 52 7.53 -11.32 9.82
CA ALA A 52 8.10 -12.44 9.09
C ALA A 52 8.31 -13.63 10.05
N PRO A 53 8.05 -14.88 9.62
CA PRO A 53 8.42 -16.03 10.42
C PRO A 53 9.91 -15.93 10.79
N PRO A 54 10.30 -16.37 12.00
CA PRO A 54 11.70 -16.32 12.40
C PRO A 54 12.57 -16.96 11.31
N PRO A 55 13.76 -16.41 11.03
CA PRO A 55 14.65 -17.02 10.07
C PRO A 55 14.87 -18.49 10.47
N PRO A 56 14.87 -19.44 9.52
CA PRO A 56 15.15 -20.83 9.84
C PRO A 56 16.50 -20.85 10.57
N THR A 57 16.49 -21.28 11.83
CA THR A 57 17.72 -21.43 12.60
C THR A 57 18.66 -22.31 11.78
N PRO A 58 19.93 -21.90 11.57
CA PRO A 58 20.88 -22.76 10.87
C PRO A 58 20.92 -24.11 11.58
N PRO A 59 20.98 -25.23 10.84
CA PRO A 59 21.06 -26.56 11.46
C PRO A 59 22.30 -26.59 12.36
N PRO A 60 22.23 -27.24 13.54
CA PRO A 60 23.41 -27.43 14.38
C PRO A 60 24.46 -28.17 13.54
N THR A 61 25.62 -27.56 13.36
CA THR A 61 26.77 -28.21 12.69
C THR A 61 27.28 -29.30 13.62
N PRO A 62 27.42 -30.57 13.18
CA PRO A 62 27.91 -31.68 14.00
C PRO A 62 29.41 -31.59 14.31
#